data_AF-A0A235B9M2-F1
#
_entry.id   AF-A0A235B9M2-F1
#
_cell.length_a   1.000
_cell.length_b   1.000
_cell.length_c   1.000
_cell.angle_alpha   90.00
_cell.angle_beta   90.00
_cell.angle_gamma   90.00
#
_symmetry.space_group_name_H-M   'P 1'
#
loop_
_entity.id
_entity.type
_entity.pdbx_description
1 polymer ?
#
loop_
_entity_poly.entity_id
_entity_poly.type
_entity_poly.pdbx_seq_one_letter_code
_entity_poly.pdbx_strand_id
1 'polypeptide(L)'
;MTVNRSKAICILGMHRSGTSVMSRAVNLLGADLGNRSKLLPPGKANPKGFWEHTGMIRCNHRILRTFSRSWDTVEPLPDRWWKSPRVQPLREELRNLVERDFSGKRLWAWKDPRTCLVLPLWQSILSELDTELCHVIVVRNPLDVAASLKERNGFPMKKSLNLWAHYTLSSLFWTIGTKRVVVHYDRLLRDWEPQLKKVASVLDIPWPKTEGKLKKGMNSFLDPNLQHSQSSLKQLKAEKVSQPIQKIYRLSLQAARNEDMLRKKKFNEQVKHLYHGFRMTAKPSHQHSLTVARQRAIR
;
A
#
# COMPACT_ATOMS: atom_id res chain seq x y z
N MET A 1 5.26 -33.37 12.06
CA MET A 1 5.11 -32.75 10.73
C MET A 1 4.70 -31.30 10.95
N THR A 2 5.55 -30.33 10.64
CA THR A 2 5.19 -28.91 10.77
C THR A 2 4.10 -28.60 9.74
N VAL A 3 2.86 -28.42 10.20
CA VAL A 3 1.77 -27.88 9.39
C VAL A 3 2.27 -26.54 8.86
N ASN A 4 2.45 -26.44 7.55
CA ASN A 4 3.06 -25.28 6.95
C ASN A 4 2.04 -24.12 7.02
N ARG A 5 2.28 -23.17 7.94
CA ARG A 5 1.42 -22.03 8.23
C ARG A 5 1.03 -21.28 6.95
N SER A 6 -0.23 -20.85 6.84
CA SER A 6 -0.66 -20.02 5.70
C SER A 6 0.13 -18.72 5.68
N LYS A 7 0.63 -18.31 4.51
CA LYS A 7 1.36 -17.06 4.31
C LYS A 7 0.54 -16.09 3.46
N ALA A 8 0.34 -14.89 3.98
CA ALA A 8 -0.39 -13.82 3.32
C ALA A 8 0.55 -12.66 2.95
N ILE A 9 0.57 -12.26 1.68
CA ILE A 9 1.35 -11.12 1.20
C ILE A 9 0.43 -9.91 1.03
N CYS A 10 0.62 -8.92 1.89
CA CYS A 10 -0.05 -7.63 1.78
C CYS A 10 0.74 -6.70 0.86
N ILE A 11 0.13 -6.28 -0.26
CA ILE A 11 0.76 -5.36 -1.20
C ILE A 11 0.29 -3.94 -0.90
N LEU A 12 1.22 -3.14 -0.40
CA LEU A 12 1.00 -1.77 0.04
C LEU A 12 1.60 -0.77 -0.94
N GLY A 13 1.00 0.40 -1.03
CA GLY A 13 1.52 1.52 -1.81
C GLY A 13 0.42 2.51 -2.17
N MET A 14 0.78 3.77 -2.38
CA MET A 14 -0.15 4.78 -2.86
C MET A 14 -0.72 4.38 -4.23
N HIS A 15 -1.97 4.73 -4.52
CA HIS A 15 -2.52 4.65 -5.87
C HIS A 15 -1.54 5.22 -6.90
N ARG A 16 -1.47 4.63 -8.09
CA ARG A 16 -0.54 5.03 -9.18
C ARG A 16 0.96 4.78 -8.90
N SER A 17 1.29 4.05 -7.84
CA SER A 17 2.68 3.62 -7.55
C SER A 17 3.06 2.26 -8.16
N GLY A 18 2.18 1.63 -8.96
CA GLY A 18 2.48 0.34 -9.59
C GLY A 18 2.16 -0.89 -8.73
N THR A 19 1.31 -0.76 -7.72
CA THR A 19 0.86 -1.90 -6.88
C THR A 19 0.19 -3.01 -7.68
N SER A 20 -0.49 -2.70 -8.79
CA SER A 20 -1.06 -3.71 -9.71
C SER A 20 0.03 -4.55 -10.39
N VAL A 21 1.17 -3.94 -10.75
CA VAL A 21 2.31 -4.66 -11.34
C VAL A 21 2.87 -5.65 -10.34
N MET A 22 3.05 -5.20 -9.09
CA MET A 22 3.49 -6.09 -8.02
C MET A 22 2.46 -7.20 -7.73
N SER A 23 1.16 -6.91 -7.78
CA SER A 23 0.10 -7.91 -7.59
C SER A 23 0.19 -9.02 -8.63
N ARG A 24 0.41 -8.66 -9.89
CA ARG A 24 0.62 -9.64 -10.95
C ARG A 24 1.93 -10.41 -10.77
N ALA A 25 3.01 -9.73 -10.38
CA ALA A 25 4.31 -10.37 -10.17
C ALA A 25 4.26 -11.43 -9.05
N VAL A 26 3.68 -11.12 -7.88
CA VAL A 26 3.56 -12.12 -6.80
C VAL A 26 2.58 -13.23 -7.14
N ASN A 27 1.55 -12.95 -7.95
CA ASN A 27 0.67 -14.00 -8.46
C ASN A 27 1.41 -14.97 -9.40
N LEU A 28 2.30 -14.46 -10.25
CA LEU A 28 3.17 -15.29 -11.09
C LEU A 28 4.23 -16.06 -10.28
N LEU A 29 4.57 -15.61 -9.07
CA LEU A 29 5.36 -16.39 -8.10
C LEU A 29 4.55 -17.50 -7.41
N GLY A 30 3.24 -17.58 -7.63
CA GLY A 30 2.37 -18.63 -7.11
C GLY A 30 1.43 -18.20 -5.99
N ALA A 31 1.36 -16.91 -5.65
CA ALA A 31 0.38 -16.44 -4.68
C ALA A 31 -1.05 -16.43 -5.28
N ASP A 32 -1.99 -17.03 -4.56
CA ASP A 32 -3.42 -16.95 -4.88
C ASP A 32 -3.95 -15.53 -4.59
N LEU A 33 -4.71 -14.93 -5.51
CA LEU A 33 -5.31 -13.61 -5.35
C LEU A 33 -6.81 -13.66 -4.98
N GLY A 34 -7.34 -14.86 -4.76
CA GLY A 34 -8.75 -15.13 -4.57
C GLY A 34 -9.47 -15.46 -5.89
N ASN A 35 -10.76 -15.75 -5.78
CA ASN A 35 -11.58 -16.13 -6.92
C ASN A 35 -11.57 -15.03 -8.00
N ARG A 36 -11.29 -15.41 -9.26
CA ARG A 36 -11.23 -14.47 -10.39
C ARG A 36 -12.52 -13.67 -10.58
N SER A 37 -13.69 -14.25 -10.29
CA SER A 37 -14.99 -13.55 -10.35
C SER A 37 -15.15 -12.45 -9.29
N LYS A 38 -14.31 -12.48 -8.25
CA LYS A 38 -14.29 -11.49 -7.17
C LYS A 38 -13.19 -10.45 -7.34
N LEU A 39 -12.36 -10.54 -8.39
CA LEU A 39 -11.38 -9.52 -8.71
C LEU A 39 -12.02 -8.40 -9.52
N LEU A 40 -11.65 -7.15 -9.23
CA LEU A 40 -12.09 -6.00 -10.01
C LEU A 40 -11.71 -6.20 -11.49
N PRO A 41 -12.68 -6.04 -12.43
CA PRO A 41 -12.39 -6.13 -13.84
C PRO A 41 -11.43 -5.00 -14.25
N PRO A 42 -10.68 -5.16 -15.35
CA PRO A 42 -9.96 -4.06 -15.96
C PRO A 42 -10.88 -2.86 -16.24
N GLY A 43 -10.32 -1.66 -16.20
CA GLY A 43 -11.07 -0.43 -16.48
C GLY A 43 -10.19 0.64 -17.11
N LYS A 44 -10.78 1.76 -17.52
CA LYS A 44 -10.06 2.85 -18.22
C LYS A 44 -8.75 3.27 -17.52
N ALA A 45 -8.78 3.38 -16.19
CA ALA A 45 -7.60 3.79 -15.41
C ALA A 45 -6.52 2.70 -15.26
N ASN A 46 -6.81 1.44 -15.58
CA ASN A 46 -5.87 0.32 -15.60
C ASN A 46 -6.39 -0.82 -16.52
N PRO A 47 -6.10 -0.74 -17.83
CA PRO A 47 -6.58 -1.71 -18.82
C PRO A 47 -6.05 -3.14 -18.61
N LYS A 48 -4.96 -3.30 -17.85
CA LYS A 48 -4.35 -4.61 -17.56
C LYS A 48 -4.89 -5.26 -16.27
N GLY A 49 -5.96 -4.69 -15.69
CA GLY A 49 -6.62 -5.24 -14.51
C GLY A 49 -6.06 -4.70 -13.19
N PHE A 50 -6.95 -4.50 -12.21
CA PHE A 50 -6.57 -3.98 -10.90
C PHE A 50 -6.03 -5.06 -9.97
N TRP A 51 -6.45 -6.32 -10.11
CA TRP A 51 -6.05 -7.42 -9.21
C TRP A 51 -6.46 -7.16 -7.74
N GLU A 52 -7.53 -6.41 -7.53
CA GLU A 52 -8.05 -6.06 -6.20
C GLU A 52 -9.31 -6.88 -5.94
N HIS A 53 -9.39 -7.52 -4.76
CA HIS A 53 -10.57 -8.29 -4.37
C HIS A 53 -11.72 -7.38 -3.96
N THR A 54 -12.84 -7.44 -4.68
CA THR A 54 -13.97 -6.49 -4.55
C THR A 54 -14.54 -6.41 -3.14
N GLY A 55 -14.69 -7.54 -2.45
CA GLY A 55 -15.18 -7.56 -1.08
C GLY A 55 -14.21 -6.89 -0.09
N MET A 56 -12.89 -7.02 -0.30
CA MET A 56 -11.88 -6.38 0.55
C MET A 56 -11.88 -4.87 0.34
N ILE A 57 -11.99 -4.41 -0.92
CA ILE A 57 -12.12 -2.99 -1.26
C ILE A 57 -13.35 -2.39 -0.59
N ARG A 58 -14.50 -3.07 -0.68
CA ARG A 58 -15.75 -2.62 -0.08
C ARG A 58 -15.61 -2.48 1.44
N CYS A 59 -15.00 -3.47 2.09
CA CYS A 59 -14.78 -3.44 3.54
C CYS A 59 -13.83 -2.30 3.93
N ASN A 60 -12.67 -2.18 3.29
CA ASN A 60 -11.72 -1.09 3.53
C ASN A 60 -12.35 0.29 3.32
N HIS A 61 -13.16 0.45 2.27
CA HIS A 61 -13.89 1.69 2.02
C HIS A 61 -14.90 2.01 3.12
N ARG A 62 -15.64 1.00 3.61
CA ARG A 62 -16.59 1.19 4.72
C ARG A 62 -15.89 1.54 6.03
N ILE A 63 -14.73 0.95 6.31
CA ILE A 63 -13.90 1.31 7.47
C ILE A 63 -13.53 2.79 7.43
N LEU A 64 -13.05 3.29 6.29
CA LEU A 64 -12.73 4.72 6.13
C LEU A 64 -13.97 5.59 6.32
N ARG A 65 -15.12 5.19 5.75
CA ARG A 65 -16.38 5.93 5.87
C ARG A 65 -16.91 6.02 7.30
N THR A 66 -16.67 5.02 8.15
CA THR A 66 -16.99 5.07 9.58
C THR A 66 -16.38 6.29 10.26
N PHE A 67 -15.22 6.77 9.78
CA PHE A 67 -14.54 7.96 10.30
C PHE A 67 -14.64 9.16 9.35
N SER A 68 -15.67 9.20 8.50
CA SER A 68 -15.89 10.27 7.52
C SER A 68 -14.70 10.50 6.60
N ARG A 69 -13.97 9.43 6.27
CA ARG A 69 -12.83 9.44 5.34
C ARG A 69 -13.14 8.72 4.05
N SER A 70 -12.39 9.08 3.01
CA SER A 70 -12.37 8.45 1.70
C SER A 70 -10.93 8.05 1.34
N TRP A 71 -10.75 7.40 0.18
CA TRP A 71 -9.43 7.01 -0.30
C TRP A 71 -8.50 8.21 -0.52
N ASP A 72 -9.04 9.39 -0.82
CA ASP A 72 -8.28 10.63 -1.03
C ASP A 72 -8.20 11.49 0.24
N THR A 73 -8.26 10.86 1.43
CA THR A 73 -8.01 11.52 2.70
C THR A 73 -6.52 11.81 2.91
N VAL A 74 -6.22 13.07 3.22
CA VAL A 74 -4.91 13.50 3.75
C VAL A 74 -4.89 13.50 5.27
N GLU A 75 -6.06 13.31 5.90
CA GLU A 75 -6.21 13.23 7.34
C GLU A 75 -6.09 11.77 7.82
N PRO A 76 -5.23 11.49 8.81
CA PRO A 76 -5.16 10.20 9.46
C PRO A 76 -6.48 9.82 10.14
N LEU A 77 -6.66 8.52 10.35
CA LEU A 77 -7.72 8.01 11.22
C LEU A 77 -7.41 8.36 12.71
N PRO A 78 -8.45 8.40 13.57
CA PRO A 78 -8.27 8.60 15.00
C PRO A 78 -7.30 7.59 15.64
N ASP A 79 -6.70 7.98 16.77
CA ASP A 79 -5.86 7.05 17.54
C ASP A 79 -6.62 5.79 17.93
N ARG A 80 -5.99 4.63 17.73
CA ARG A 80 -6.56 3.32 18.06
C ARG A 80 -7.93 3.06 17.44
N TRP A 81 -8.24 3.67 16.28
CA TRP A 81 -9.53 3.52 15.58
C TRP A 81 -9.93 2.05 15.38
N TRP A 82 -8.95 1.15 15.18
CA TRP A 82 -9.17 -0.29 14.95
C TRP A 82 -9.69 -1.03 16.18
N LYS A 83 -9.66 -0.40 17.36
CA LYS A 83 -10.27 -0.92 18.60
C LYS A 83 -11.65 -0.34 18.88
N SER A 84 -12.15 0.57 18.03
CA SER A 84 -13.46 1.18 18.22
C SER A 84 -14.58 0.14 18.04
N PRO A 85 -15.62 0.13 18.91
CA PRO A 85 -16.82 -0.69 18.69
C PRO A 85 -17.45 -0.46 17.31
N ARG A 86 -17.33 0.76 16.76
CA ARG A 86 -17.85 1.15 15.44
C ARG A 86 -17.28 0.37 14.27
N VAL A 87 -16.10 -0.26 14.43
CA VAL A 87 -15.48 -1.09 13.38
C VAL A 87 -15.63 -2.59 13.61
N GLN A 88 -16.18 -3.03 14.75
CA GLN A 88 -16.31 -4.46 15.06
C GLN A 88 -17.15 -5.22 14.02
N PRO A 89 -18.30 -4.73 13.53
CA PRO A 89 -19.04 -5.42 12.48
C PRO A 89 -18.23 -5.57 11.17
N LEU A 90 -17.40 -4.57 10.85
CA LEU A 90 -16.55 -4.58 9.65
C LEU A 90 -15.35 -5.52 9.83
N ARG A 91 -14.85 -5.64 11.06
CA ARG A 91 -13.81 -6.58 11.43
C ARG A 91 -14.28 -8.02 11.21
N GLU A 92 -15.47 -8.36 11.69
CA GLU A 92 -16.06 -9.70 11.50
C GLU A 92 -16.35 -9.98 10.02
N GLU A 93 -16.90 -9.01 9.28
CA GLU A 93 -17.08 -9.16 7.83
C GLU A 93 -15.75 -9.45 7.12
N LEU A 94 -14.69 -8.73 7.50
CA LEU A 94 -13.37 -8.91 6.91
C LEU A 94 -12.75 -10.27 7.27
N ARG A 95 -12.87 -10.68 8.53
CA ARG A 95 -12.45 -12.01 9.01
C ARG A 95 -13.14 -13.12 8.22
N ASN A 96 -14.46 -13.07 8.12
CA ASN A 96 -15.27 -14.05 7.38
C ASN A 96 -14.90 -14.07 5.88
N LEU A 97 -14.58 -12.92 5.30
CA LEU A 97 -14.12 -12.85 3.91
C LEU A 97 -12.78 -13.60 3.74
N VAL A 98 -11.82 -13.35 4.63
CA VAL A 98 -10.51 -14.00 4.60
C VAL A 98 -10.66 -15.52 4.77
N GLU A 99 -11.43 -15.97 5.77
CA GLU A 99 -11.69 -17.39 5.99
C GLU A 99 -12.35 -18.04 4.77
N ARG A 100 -13.40 -17.41 4.21
CA ARG A 100 -14.12 -17.95 3.06
C ARG A 100 -13.24 -18.08 1.82
N ASP A 101 -12.48 -17.04 1.49
CA ASP A 101 -11.81 -16.94 0.19
C ASP A 101 -10.37 -17.47 0.20
N PHE A 102 -9.74 -17.55 1.38
CA PHE A 102 -8.31 -17.85 1.52
C PHE A 102 -7.98 -18.97 2.51
N SER A 103 -8.97 -19.55 3.22
CA SER A 103 -8.71 -20.75 4.03
C SER A 103 -8.16 -21.90 3.17
N GLY A 104 -7.22 -22.66 3.73
CA GLY A 104 -6.51 -23.74 3.04
C GLY A 104 -5.46 -23.29 2.03
N LYS A 105 -5.33 -21.99 1.74
CA LYS A 105 -4.28 -21.46 0.84
C LYS A 105 -2.96 -21.37 1.58
N ARG A 106 -1.92 -22.04 1.07
CA ARG A 106 -0.57 -21.98 1.63
C ARG A 106 0.12 -20.63 1.39
N LEU A 107 -0.14 -20.04 0.22
CA LEU A 107 0.41 -18.74 -0.17
C LEU A 107 -0.68 -17.95 -0.89
N TRP A 108 -1.02 -16.78 -0.36
CA TRP A 108 -1.97 -15.88 -0.97
C TRP A 108 -1.52 -14.43 -0.83
N ALA A 109 -2.12 -13.55 -1.63
CA ALA A 109 -1.83 -12.14 -1.60
C ALA A 109 -3.09 -11.33 -1.84
N TRP A 110 -3.10 -10.10 -1.34
CA TRP A 110 -4.13 -9.14 -1.68
C TRP A 110 -3.54 -7.75 -1.84
N LYS A 111 -4.28 -6.94 -2.58
CA LYS A 111 -3.93 -5.55 -2.82
C LYS A 111 -5.18 -4.69 -2.78
N ASP A 112 -5.09 -3.63 -2.02
CA ASP A 112 -5.92 -2.44 -2.08
C ASP A 112 -5.07 -1.32 -1.49
N PRO A 113 -4.80 -0.21 -2.20
CA PRO A 113 -4.02 0.90 -1.64
C PRO A 113 -4.56 1.37 -0.28
N ARG A 114 -5.88 1.33 -0.04
CA ARG A 114 -6.49 1.77 1.22
C ARG A 114 -6.03 0.94 2.42
N THR A 115 -5.58 -0.30 2.19
CA THR A 115 -4.99 -1.17 3.22
C THR A 115 -3.83 -0.46 3.92
N CYS A 116 -3.07 0.42 3.25
CA CYS A 116 -2.04 1.25 3.89
C CYS A 116 -2.56 2.05 5.09
N LEU A 117 -3.81 2.50 5.03
CA LEU A 117 -4.45 3.34 6.04
C LEU A 117 -5.17 2.52 7.12
N VAL A 118 -5.64 1.33 6.75
CA VAL A 118 -6.46 0.46 7.62
C VAL A 118 -5.72 -0.79 8.11
N LEU A 119 -4.41 -0.87 7.89
CA LEU A 119 -3.58 -2.06 8.16
C LEU A 119 -3.68 -2.63 9.58
N PRO A 120 -3.79 -1.83 10.66
CA PRO A 120 -3.88 -2.37 12.02
C PRO A 120 -5.02 -3.38 12.23
N LEU A 121 -6.16 -3.20 11.57
CA LEU A 121 -7.28 -4.14 11.67
C LEU A 121 -6.96 -5.47 10.97
N TRP A 122 -6.33 -5.40 9.79
CA TRP A 122 -5.85 -6.58 9.06
C TRP A 122 -4.83 -7.38 9.85
N GLN A 123 -3.88 -6.70 10.50
CA GLN A 123 -2.86 -7.35 11.33
C GLN A 123 -3.47 -8.12 12.50
N SER A 124 -4.47 -7.53 13.18
CA SER A 124 -5.20 -8.21 14.26
C SER A 124 -5.88 -9.47 13.76
N ILE A 125 -6.63 -9.38 12.67
CA ILE A 125 -7.39 -10.51 12.10
C ILE A 125 -6.45 -11.64 11.67
N LEU A 126 -5.39 -11.32 10.92
CA LEU A 126 -4.48 -12.34 10.41
C LEU A 126 -3.62 -12.98 11.51
N SER A 127 -3.33 -12.25 12.59
CA SER A 127 -2.68 -12.83 13.76
C SER A 127 -3.58 -13.87 14.44
N GLU A 128 -4.88 -13.61 14.55
CA GLU A 128 -5.85 -14.54 15.16
C GLU A 128 -6.14 -15.76 14.29
N LEU A 129 -6.08 -15.61 12.97
CA LEU A 129 -6.19 -16.70 12.01
C LEU A 129 -4.88 -17.49 11.84
N ASP A 130 -3.93 -17.31 12.75
CA ASP A 130 -2.58 -17.88 12.69
C ASP A 130 -1.96 -17.83 11.28
N THR A 131 -2.08 -16.68 10.61
CA THR A 131 -1.56 -16.48 9.25
C THR A 131 -0.28 -15.65 9.29
N GLU A 132 0.80 -16.14 8.67
CA GLU A 132 2.05 -15.40 8.57
C GLU A 132 1.87 -14.21 7.62
N LEU A 133 1.89 -13.00 8.18
CA LEU A 133 1.70 -11.77 7.42
C LEU A 133 3.04 -11.18 6.96
N CYS A 134 3.21 -11.11 5.64
CA CYS A 134 4.32 -10.49 4.94
C CYS A 134 3.87 -9.24 4.17
N HIS A 135 4.78 -8.29 3.93
CA HIS A 135 4.44 -7.05 3.21
C HIS A 135 5.38 -6.74 2.05
N VAL A 136 4.80 -6.33 0.92
CA VAL A 136 5.53 -5.67 -0.17
C VAL A 136 5.07 -4.22 -0.26
N ILE A 137 5.96 -3.27 0.02
CA ILE A 137 5.69 -1.84 -0.05
C ILE A 137 6.22 -1.31 -1.38
N VAL A 138 5.30 -0.95 -2.28
CA VAL A 138 5.64 -0.39 -3.59
C VAL A 138 5.68 1.13 -3.49
N VAL A 139 6.84 1.70 -3.84
CA VAL A 139 7.07 3.15 -3.82
C VAL A 139 7.43 3.64 -5.21
N ARG A 140 6.84 4.77 -5.60
CA ARG A 140 7.17 5.53 -6.80
C ARG A 140 7.50 6.96 -6.39
N ASN A 141 8.23 7.68 -7.24
CA ASN A 141 8.50 9.09 -7.01
C ASN A 141 7.20 9.89 -6.75
N PRO A 142 7.13 10.69 -5.67
CA PRO A 142 5.96 11.51 -5.35
C PRO A 142 5.51 12.46 -6.47
N LEU A 143 6.43 13.03 -7.25
CA LEU A 143 6.08 13.93 -8.37
C LEU A 143 5.38 13.16 -9.50
N ASP A 144 5.86 11.96 -9.82
CA ASP A 144 5.27 11.14 -10.88
C ASP A 144 3.88 10.61 -10.46
N VAL A 145 3.73 10.28 -9.18
CA VAL A 145 2.41 9.95 -8.61
C VAL A 145 1.48 11.17 -8.68
N ALA A 146 1.97 12.36 -8.35
CA ALA A 146 1.18 13.57 -8.38
C ALA A 146 0.76 13.98 -9.80
N ALA A 147 1.64 13.86 -10.79
CA ALA A 147 1.32 14.05 -12.20
C ALA A 147 0.21 13.09 -12.65
N SER A 148 0.32 11.80 -12.30
CA SER A 148 -0.71 10.80 -12.64
C SER A 148 -2.05 11.06 -11.95
N LEU A 149 -2.05 11.59 -10.72
CA LEU A 149 -3.27 11.98 -10.02
C LEU A 149 -3.89 13.26 -10.59
N LYS A 150 -3.08 14.19 -11.08
CA LYS A 150 -3.57 15.38 -11.80
C LYS A 150 -4.29 14.96 -13.07
N GLU A 151 -3.69 14.09 -13.88
CA GLU A 151 -4.32 13.57 -15.10
C GLU A 151 -5.63 12.81 -14.82
N ARG A 152 -5.61 11.90 -13.83
CA ARG A 152 -6.77 11.05 -13.53
C ARG A 152 -7.91 11.78 -12.81
N ASN A 153 -7.59 12.71 -11.91
CA ASN A 153 -8.56 13.27 -10.95
C ASN A 153 -8.60 14.80 -10.92
N GLY A 154 -7.73 15.50 -11.66
CA GLY A 154 -7.59 16.95 -11.54
C GLY A 154 -7.02 17.43 -10.20
N PHE A 155 -6.38 16.55 -9.42
CA PHE A 155 -5.92 16.91 -8.09
C PHE A 155 -4.75 17.90 -8.11
N PRO A 156 -4.77 18.94 -7.25
CA PRO A 156 -3.63 19.84 -7.07
C PRO A 156 -2.39 19.08 -6.56
N MET A 157 -1.20 19.52 -6.99
CA MET A 157 0.09 18.94 -6.61
C MET A 157 0.21 18.77 -5.08
N LYS A 158 -0.10 19.81 -4.30
CA LYS A 158 -0.04 19.76 -2.82
C LYS A 158 -0.90 18.66 -2.22
N LYS A 159 -2.14 18.47 -2.70
CA LYS A 159 -3.03 17.39 -2.26
C LYS A 159 -2.41 16.03 -2.60
N SER A 160 -1.97 15.85 -3.84
CA SER A 160 -1.36 14.60 -4.31
C SER A 160 -0.10 14.21 -3.54
N LEU A 161 0.77 15.19 -3.23
CA LEU A 161 1.98 14.99 -2.43
C LEU A 161 1.64 14.56 -0.99
N ASN A 162 0.63 15.20 -0.38
CA ASN A 162 0.17 14.83 0.96
C ASN A 162 -0.47 13.43 0.99
N LEU A 163 -1.24 13.06 -0.05
CA LEU A 163 -1.75 11.70 -0.20
C LEU A 163 -0.63 10.68 -0.30
N TRP A 164 0.35 10.94 -1.18
CA TRP A 164 1.51 10.08 -1.33
C TRP A 164 2.25 9.89 0.00
N ALA A 165 2.46 10.97 0.75
CA ALA A 165 3.12 10.94 2.04
C ALA A 165 2.32 10.12 3.05
N HIS A 166 1.01 10.35 3.15
CA HIS A 166 0.12 9.64 4.07
C HIS A 166 0.17 8.13 3.85
N TYR A 167 0.00 7.67 2.61
CA TYR A 167 -0.03 6.25 2.26
C TYR A 167 1.34 5.58 2.46
N THR A 168 2.41 6.22 1.96
CA THR A 168 3.76 5.66 2.04
C THR A 168 4.22 5.57 3.49
N LEU A 169 4.00 6.63 4.27
CA LEU A 169 4.41 6.68 5.66
C LEU A 169 3.59 5.73 6.55
N SER A 170 2.27 5.61 6.30
CA SER A 170 1.45 4.62 7.00
C SER A 170 1.90 3.19 6.71
N SER A 171 2.27 2.89 5.45
CA SER A 171 2.83 1.59 5.06
C SER A 171 4.15 1.30 5.79
N LEU A 172 5.06 2.28 5.84
CA LEU A 172 6.34 2.12 6.53
C LEU A 172 6.18 2.01 8.04
N PHE A 173 5.24 2.75 8.64
CA PHE A 173 5.04 2.77 10.09
C PHE A 173 4.37 1.49 10.58
N TRP A 174 3.23 1.12 9.99
CA TRP A 174 2.44 -0.02 10.49
C TRP A 174 3.10 -1.37 10.24
N THR A 175 4.07 -1.45 9.34
CA THR A 175 4.81 -2.70 9.08
C THR A 175 6.09 -2.83 9.92
N ILE A 176 6.40 -1.89 10.81
CA ILE A 176 7.55 -2.02 11.73
C ILE A 176 7.40 -3.31 12.56
N GLY A 177 8.47 -4.10 12.64
CA GLY A 177 8.47 -5.38 13.35
C GLY A 177 7.88 -6.56 12.55
N THR A 178 7.41 -6.34 11.33
CA THR A 178 6.90 -7.40 10.45
C THR A 178 7.90 -7.76 9.35
N LYS A 179 7.71 -8.93 8.71
CA LYS A 179 8.48 -9.33 7.54
C LYS A 179 8.05 -8.50 6.32
N ARG A 180 8.96 -7.70 5.76
CA ARG A 180 8.63 -6.69 4.74
C ARG A 180 9.78 -6.40 3.78
N VAL A 181 9.43 -5.97 2.57
CA VAL A 181 10.36 -5.52 1.53
C VAL A 181 9.82 -4.26 0.85
N VAL A 182 10.72 -3.34 0.49
CA VAL A 182 10.36 -2.14 -0.31
C VAL A 182 10.81 -2.35 -1.75
N VAL A 183 9.91 -2.10 -2.70
CA VAL A 183 10.17 -2.19 -4.13
C VAL A 183 9.96 -0.81 -4.76
N HIS A 184 10.96 -0.35 -5.50
CA HIS A 184 10.84 0.89 -6.27
C HIS A 184 10.23 0.59 -7.64
N TYR A 185 9.13 1.26 -7.97
CA TYR A 185 8.37 1.02 -9.20
C TYR A 185 9.23 1.11 -10.47
N ASP A 186 10.03 2.18 -10.61
CA ASP A 186 10.84 2.35 -11.83
C ASP A 186 11.94 1.32 -11.97
N ARG A 187 12.43 0.74 -10.86
CA ARG A 187 13.39 -0.36 -10.92
C ARG A 187 12.71 -1.66 -11.31
N LEU A 188 11.50 -1.89 -10.77
CA LEU A 188 10.68 -3.03 -11.14
C LEU A 188 10.32 -3.01 -12.62
N LEU A 189 9.98 -1.85 -13.20
CA LEU A 189 9.69 -1.76 -14.63
C LEU A 189 10.92 -2.01 -15.50
N ARG A 190 12.07 -1.44 -15.11
CA ARG A 190 13.31 -1.50 -15.89
C ARG A 190 13.95 -2.88 -15.86
N ASP A 191 14.01 -3.48 -14.68
CA ASP A 191 14.70 -4.75 -14.45
C ASP A 191 13.99 -5.54 -13.35
N TRP A 192 12.93 -6.23 -13.74
CA TRP A 192 11.99 -6.85 -12.80
C TRP A 192 12.57 -8.08 -12.10
N GLU A 193 13.44 -8.83 -12.76
CA GLU A 193 13.87 -10.16 -12.29
C GLU A 193 14.68 -10.08 -10.99
N PRO A 194 15.71 -9.23 -10.86
CA PRO A 194 16.43 -9.08 -9.59
C PRO A 194 15.55 -8.54 -8.47
N GLN A 195 14.61 -7.63 -8.79
CA GLN A 195 13.68 -7.11 -7.79
C GLN A 195 12.75 -8.22 -7.27
N LEU A 196 12.28 -9.10 -8.15
CA LEU A 196 11.38 -10.18 -7.78
C LEU A 196 12.12 -11.31 -7.05
N LYS A 197 13.37 -11.63 -7.44
CA LYS A 197 14.24 -12.55 -6.69
C LYS A 197 14.48 -12.06 -5.26
N LYS A 198 14.74 -10.76 -5.09
CA LYS A 198 14.82 -10.14 -3.76
C LYS A 198 13.51 -10.27 -2.97
N VAL A 199 12.36 -10.00 -3.59
CA VAL A 199 11.05 -10.19 -2.93
C VAL A 199 10.86 -11.64 -2.49
N ALA A 200 11.16 -12.60 -3.37
CA ALA A 200 11.00 -14.02 -3.08
C ALA A 200 11.90 -14.46 -1.92
N SER A 201 13.18 -14.06 -1.95
CA SER A 201 14.14 -14.31 -0.87
C SER A 201 13.69 -13.70 0.46
N VAL A 202 13.41 -12.39 0.49
CA VAL A 202 13.06 -11.68 1.73
C VAL A 202 11.76 -12.18 2.36
N LEU A 203 10.83 -12.73 1.58
CA LEU A 203 9.52 -13.21 2.05
C LEU A 203 9.45 -14.74 2.23
N ASP A 204 10.53 -15.47 1.97
CA ASP A 204 10.59 -16.94 1.87
C ASP A 204 9.51 -17.51 0.94
N ILE A 205 9.40 -16.93 -0.25
CA ILE A 205 8.54 -17.44 -1.32
C ILE A 205 9.40 -18.32 -2.23
N PRO A 206 9.01 -19.57 -2.50
CA PRO A 206 9.72 -20.43 -3.44
C PRO A 206 9.79 -19.78 -4.82
N TRP A 207 10.99 -19.73 -5.42
CA TRP A 207 11.12 -19.33 -6.81
C TRP A 207 10.46 -20.38 -7.71
N PRO A 208 9.64 -19.99 -8.71
CA PRO A 208 8.94 -20.96 -9.56
C PRO A 208 9.91 -21.87 -10.30
N LYS A 209 9.67 -23.20 -10.26
CA LYS A 209 10.45 -24.20 -11.02
C LYS A 209 10.41 -23.94 -12.53
N THR A 210 9.33 -23.36 -13.03
CA THR A 210 9.15 -23.04 -14.46
C THR A 210 9.40 -21.56 -14.73
N GLU A 211 10.67 -21.16 -14.63
CA GLU A 211 11.10 -19.77 -14.81
C GLU A 211 10.67 -19.17 -16.17
N GLY A 212 10.60 -19.98 -17.22
CA GLY A 212 10.11 -19.55 -18.54
C GLY A 212 8.67 -19.01 -18.53
N LYS A 213 7.76 -19.61 -17.74
CA LYS A 213 6.37 -19.12 -17.61
C LYS A 213 6.33 -17.77 -16.88
N LEU A 214 7.15 -17.62 -15.83
CA LEU A 214 7.30 -16.37 -15.11
C LEU A 214 7.84 -15.27 -16.03
N LYS A 215 8.94 -15.54 -16.75
CA LYS A 215 9.56 -14.60 -17.70
C LYS A 215 8.58 -14.16 -18.79
N LYS A 216 7.91 -15.12 -19.44
CA LYS A 216 6.90 -14.82 -20.45
C LYS A 216 5.74 -14.00 -19.89
N GLY A 217 5.25 -14.34 -18.70
CA GLY A 217 4.14 -13.64 -18.04
C GLY A 217 4.50 -12.22 -17.60
N MET A 218 5.72 -12.00 -17.11
CA MET A 218 6.21 -10.66 -16.74
C MET A 218 6.47 -9.80 -17.96
N ASN A 219 7.17 -10.33 -18.97
CA ASN A 219 7.51 -9.57 -20.19
C ASN A 219 6.26 -9.18 -21.01
N SER A 220 5.19 -9.99 -21.00
CA SER A 220 3.93 -9.62 -21.64
C SER A 220 3.10 -8.63 -20.83
N PHE A 221 3.22 -8.67 -19.50
CA PHE A 221 2.45 -7.80 -18.62
C PHE A 221 3.07 -6.41 -18.49
N LEU A 222 4.39 -6.32 -18.42
CA LEU A 222 5.10 -5.05 -18.40
C LEU A 222 4.99 -4.38 -19.76
N ASP A 223 4.65 -3.09 -19.74
CA ASP A 223 4.76 -2.25 -20.92
C ASP A 223 5.76 -1.13 -20.56
N PRO A 224 6.95 -1.13 -21.17
CA PRO A 224 7.97 -0.11 -20.93
C PRO A 224 7.44 1.30 -21.20
N ASN A 225 6.46 1.45 -22.10
CA ASN A 225 5.90 2.74 -22.48
C ASN A 225 4.95 3.33 -21.43
N LEU A 226 4.53 2.55 -20.42
CA LEU A 226 3.78 3.06 -19.27
C LEU A 226 4.65 3.87 -18.29
N GLN A 227 5.96 3.97 -18.55
CA GLN A 227 6.87 4.81 -17.80
C GLN A 227 6.80 6.27 -18.28
N HIS A 228 5.67 6.94 -18.04
CA HIS A 228 5.39 8.29 -18.55
C HIS A 228 6.19 9.43 -17.90
N SER A 229 6.87 9.18 -16.77
CA SER A 229 7.67 10.21 -16.08
C SER A 229 8.73 9.56 -15.17
N GLN A 230 9.96 10.09 -15.21
CA GLN A 230 11.09 9.70 -14.36
C GLN A 230 11.61 10.91 -13.58
N SER A 231 10.86 11.37 -12.59
CA SER A 231 11.34 12.44 -11.73
C SER A 231 12.49 11.96 -10.83
N SER A 232 13.44 12.83 -10.55
CA SER A 232 14.62 12.59 -9.72
C SER A 232 14.51 13.26 -8.34
N LEU A 233 15.42 12.89 -7.41
CA LEU A 233 15.56 13.61 -6.14
C LEU A 233 15.97 15.08 -6.31
N LYS A 234 16.66 15.42 -7.40
CA LYS A 234 17.03 16.81 -7.71
C LYS A 234 15.78 17.62 -8.10
N GLN A 235 14.89 17.04 -8.90
CA GLN A 235 13.62 17.67 -9.27
C GLN A 235 12.71 17.89 -8.06
N LEU A 236 12.69 16.96 -7.09
CA LEU A 236 11.97 17.17 -5.83
C LEU A 236 12.40 18.44 -5.08
N LYS A 237 13.71 18.76 -5.11
CA LYS A 237 14.23 20.00 -4.52
C LYS A 237 13.86 21.22 -5.37
N ALA A 238 14.01 21.11 -6.69
CA ALA A 238 13.71 22.20 -7.63
C ALA A 238 12.22 22.62 -7.54
N GLU A 239 11.32 21.64 -7.42
CA GLU A 239 9.86 21.83 -7.26
C GLU A 239 9.45 22.26 -5.84
N LYS A 240 10.42 22.62 -4.97
CA LYS A 240 10.20 23.09 -3.60
C LYS A 240 9.29 22.16 -2.76
N VAL A 241 9.34 20.85 -3.01
CA VAL A 241 8.58 19.86 -2.23
C VAL A 241 9.04 19.90 -0.77
N SER A 242 8.12 19.76 0.18
CA SER A 242 8.44 19.89 1.60
C SER A 242 9.49 18.88 2.10
N GLN A 243 10.33 19.31 3.05
CA GLN A 243 11.40 18.47 3.61
C GLN A 243 10.92 17.13 4.17
N PRO A 244 9.76 17.04 4.87
CA PRO A 244 9.23 15.74 5.31
C PRO A 244 8.99 14.77 4.15
N ILE A 245 8.39 15.22 3.05
CA ILE A 245 8.09 14.37 1.89
C ILE A 245 9.38 13.91 1.21
N GLN A 246 10.34 14.81 1.03
CA GLN A 246 11.67 14.45 0.52
C GLN A 246 12.35 13.40 1.40
N LYS A 247 12.24 13.50 2.73
CA LYS A 247 12.83 12.55 3.68
C LYS A 247 12.15 11.18 3.62
N ILE A 248 10.82 11.13 3.53
CA ILE A 248 10.05 9.88 3.35
C ILE A 248 10.51 9.16 2.08
N TYR A 249 10.65 9.89 0.97
CA TYR A 249 11.08 9.29 -0.29
C TYR A 249 12.52 8.80 -0.24
N ARG A 250 13.43 9.58 0.37
CA ARG A 250 14.82 9.17 0.58
C ARG A 250 14.92 7.88 1.40
N LEU A 251 14.19 7.78 2.51
CA LEU A 251 14.14 6.56 3.32
C LEU A 251 13.59 5.36 2.53
N SER A 252 12.56 5.59 1.74
CA SER A 252 12.00 4.56 0.85
C SER A 252 13.02 4.06 -0.17
N LEU A 253 13.80 4.97 -0.77
CA LEU A 253 14.87 4.62 -1.71
C LEU A 253 16.02 3.86 -1.04
N GLN A 254 16.39 4.21 0.20
CA GLN A 254 17.39 3.48 0.97
C GLN A 254 16.91 2.06 1.26
N ALA A 255 15.68 1.90 1.75
CA ALA A 255 15.08 0.59 2.01
C ALA A 255 14.89 -0.25 0.75
N ALA A 256 14.60 0.37 -0.39
CA ALA A 256 14.48 -0.33 -1.67
C ALA A 256 15.83 -0.82 -2.21
N ARG A 257 16.95 -0.16 -1.83
CA ARG A 257 18.31 -0.56 -2.19
C ARG A 257 18.86 -1.64 -1.25
N ASN A 258 18.56 -1.53 0.03
CA ASN A 258 19.03 -2.43 1.07
C ASN A 258 17.89 -2.66 2.09
N GLU A 259 17.31 -3.85 2.06
CA GLU A 259 16.22 -4.30 2.90
C GLU A 259 16.59 -4.38 4.40
N ASP A 260 17.86 -4.59 4.75
CA ASP A 260 18.31 -4.65 6.14
C ASP A 260 18.06 -3.33 6.88
N MET A 261 17.99 -2.22 6.12
CA MET A 261 17.59 -0.92 6.66
C MET A 261 16.26 -0.99 7.40
N LEU A 262 15.31 -1.82 6.95
CA LEU A 262 13.98 -1.96 7.55
C LEU A 262 14.01 -2.59 8.95
N ARG A 263 15.11 -3.27 9.31
CA ARG A 263 15.35 -3.87 10.64
C ARG A 263 16.10 -2.93 11.57
N LYS A 264 16.80 -1.92 11.04
CA LYS A 264 17.62 -1.00 11.85
C LYS A 264 16.76 -0.11 12.75
N LYS A 265 17.08 -0.09 14.05
CA LYS A 265 16.44 0.80 15.05
C LYS A 265 16.39 2.27 14.58
N LYS A 266 17.52 2.79 14.09
CA LYS A 266 17.62 4.17 13.59
C LYS A 266 16.65 4.48 12.43
N PHE A 267 16.44 3.54 11.50
CA PHE A 267 15.48 3.71 10.41
C PHE A 267 14.05 3.76 10.96
N ASN A 268 13.71 2.81 11.83
CA ASN A 268 12.37 2.72 12.42
C ASN A 268 12.03 3.95 13.29
N GLU A 269 12.97 4.48 14.05
CA GLU A 269 12.76 5.73 14.81
C GLU A 269 12.53 6.95 13.90
N GLN A 270 13.23 7.04 12.76
CA GLN A 270 12.96 8.11 11.80
C GLN A 270 11.57 8.00 11.18
N VAL A 271 11.12 6.78 10.86
CA VAL A 271 9.77 6.53 10.36
C VAL A 271 8.71 6.89 11.41
N LYS A 272 8.90 6.48 12.66
CA LYS A 272 8.01 6.84 13.78
C LYS A 272 7.91 8.35 13.94
N HIS A 273 9.05 9.04 14.02
CA HIS A 273 9.10 10.50 14.15
C HIS A 273 8.36 11.20 13.01
N LEU A 274 8.60 10.80 11.76
CA LEU A 274 7.89 11.33 10.61
C LEU A 274 6.39 11.07 10.69
N TYR A 275 5.98 9.84 11.06
CA TYR A 275 4.57 9.46 11.16
C TYR A 275 3.83 10.28 12.22
N HIS A 276 4.40 10.41 13.42
CA HIS A 276 3.81 11.24 14.47
C HIS A 276 3.77 12.73 14.07
N GLY A 277 4.83 13.25 13.46
CA GLY A 277 4.85 14.62 12.93
C GLY A 277 3.75 14.86 11.90
N PHE A 278 3.60 13.96 10.93
CA PHE A 278 2.53 14.03 9.93
C PHE A 278 1.14 14.06 10.59
N ARG A 279 0.90 13.19 11.57
CA ARG A 279 -0.39 13.14 12.28
C ARG A 279 -0.69 14.41 13.06
N MET A 280 0.30 15.03 13.67
CA MET A 280 0.12 16.29 14.39
C MET A 280 -0.23 17.44 13.44
N THR A 281 0.44 17.52 12.29
CA THR A 281 0.17 18.57 11.28
C THR A 281 -1.17 18.40 10.56
N ALA A 282 -1.73 17.18 10.56
CA ALA A 282 -2.99 16.86 9.90
C ALA A 282 -4.21 16.98 10.82
N LYS A 283 -4.03 17.19 12.13
CA LYS A 283 -5.15 17.54 13.02
C LYS A 283 -5.60 18.97 12.68
N PRO A 284 -6.90 19.22 12.40
CA PRO A 284 -7.38 20.59 12.32
C PRO A 284 -7.09 21.27 13.66
N SER A 285 -6.52 22.48 13.64
CA SER A 285 -6.55 23.35 14.81
C SER A 285 -8.00 23.46 15.25
N HIS A 286 -8.28 23.29 16.55
CA HIS A 286 -9.64 23.31 17.11
C HIS A 286 -10.45 24.58 16.78
N GLN A 287 -9.83 25.60 16.19
CA GLN A 287 -10.48 26.82 15.72
C GLN A 287 -11.25 26.65 14.39
N HIS A 288 -10.91 25.69 13.52
CA HIS A 288 -11.60 25.54 12.22
C HIS A 288 -12.89 24.70 12.29
N SER A 289 -13.05 23.88 13.34
CA SER A 289 -14.20 23.00 13.53
C SER A 289 -15.47 23.76 13.94
N LEU A 290 -15.33 24.89 14.64
CA LEU A 290 -16.45 25.69 15.12
C LEU A 290 -17.05 26.59 14.04
N THR A 291 -16.25 27.02 13.06
CA THR A 291 -16.72 27.91 11.98
C THR A 291 -17.62 27.19 10.99
N VAL A 292 -17.33 25.92 10.68
CA VAL A 292 -18.14 25.11 9.75
C VAL A 292 -19.43 24.61 10.40
N ALA A 293 -19.43 24.37 11.72
CA ALA A 293 -20.64 24.01 12.46
C ALA A 293 -21.64 25.18 12.55
N ARG A 294 -21.17 26.42 12.74
CA ARG A 294 -22.03 27.61 12.76
C ARG A 294 -22.63 27.96 11.40
N GLN A 295 -21.92 27.72 10.29
CA GLN A 295 -22.45 27.99 8.95
C GLN A 295 -23.52 26.98 8.46
N ARG A 296 -23.60 25.79 9.07
CA ARG A 296 -24.63 24.79 8.76
C ARG A 296 -25.91 24.90 9.61
N ALA A 297 -25.91 25.74 10.64
CA ALA A 297 -27.09 25.98 11.47
C ALA A 297 -27.94 27.18 11.00
N ILE A 298 -27.50 27.89 9.95
CA ILE A 298 -28.16 29.09 9.40
C ILE A 298 -28.53 28.88 7.92
N ARG A 299 -28.72 27.64 7.47
CA ARG A 299 -29.27 27.31 6.15
C ARG A 299 -30.20 26.12 6.23
#